data_AF-A0A1V2PY74-F1
#
_entry.id   AF-A0A1V2PY74-F1
#
_cell.length_a   1.000
_cell.length_b   1.000
_cell.length_c   1.000
_cell.angle_alpha   90.00
_cell.angle_beta   90.00
_cell.angle_gamma   90.00
#
_symmetry.space_group_name_H-M   'P 1'
#
loop_
_entity.id
_entity.type
_entity.pdbx_description
1 polymer ?
#
loop_
_entity_poly.entity_id
_entity_poly.type
_entity_poly.pdbx_seq_one_letter_code
_entity_poly.pdbx_strand_id
1 'polypeptide(L)'
;RPVTVPDQWQVQIQARIQADCRVVMHTSYLSDAELATAHLAQTADVSATVAEALAAAGPDARLCVLPEGPQTIPYVDGTRR
;
A
#
# COMPACT_ATOMS: atom_id res chain seq x y z
N ARG A 1 11.18 27.83 17.27
CA ARG A 1 10.10 27.16 18.02
C ARG A 1 9.54 26.07 17.10
N PRO A 2 9.40 24.80 17.53
CA PRO A 2 8.87 23.76 16.64
C PRO A 2 7.44 24.10 16.22
N VAL A 3 7.14 23.96 14.93
CA VAL A 3 5.81 24.15 14.35
C VAL A 3 5.20 22.77 14.17
N THR A 4 4.01 22.56 14.73
CA THR A 4 3.22 21.35 14.51
C THR A 4 2.33 21.56 13.31
N VAL A 5 2.45 20.69 12.30
CA VAL A 5 1.56 20.67 11.15
C VAL A 5 0.55 19.53 11.35
N PRO A 6 -0.77 19.78 11.21
CA PRO A 6 -1.79 18.73 11.26
C PRO A 6 -1.47 17.58 10.30
N ASP A 7 -1.73 16.35 10.72
CA ASP A 7 -1.57 15.11 9.95
C ASP A 7 -0.16 14.84 9.38
N GLN A 8 0.85 15.62 9.78
CA GLN A 8 2.21 15.51 9.25
C GLN A 8 2.78 14.09 9.38
N TRP A 9 2.58 13.45 10.52
CA TRP A 9 3.11 12.10 10.75
C TRP A 9 2.40 11.05 9.89
N GLN A 10 1.10 11.20 9.65
CA GLN A 10 0.32 10.30 8.80
C GLN A 10 0.81 10.36 7.35
N VAL A 11 0.96 11.59 6.82
CA VAL A 11 1.48 11.81 5.47
C VAL A 11 2.93 11.34 5.34
N GLN A 12 3.77 11.54 6.37
CA GLN A 12 5.15 11.06 6.37
C GLN A 12 5.24 9.54 6.24
N ILE A 13 4.37 8.79 6.93
CA ILE A 13 4.32 7.32 6.83
C ILE A 13 3.85 6.90 5.44
N GLN A 14 2.77 7.51 4.93
CA GLN A 14 2.26 7.20 3.59
C GLN A 14 3.31 7.45 2.51
N ALA A 15 3.97 8.62 2.54
CA ALA A 15 5.01 8.98 1.58
C ALA A 15 6.20 8.02 1.64
N ARG A 16 6.58 7.54 2.83
CA ARG A 16 7.63 6.52 2.97
C ARG A 16 7.24 5.21 2.29
N ILE A 17 6.01 4.75 2.47
CA ILE A 17 5.53 3.52 1.81
C ILE A 17 5.49 3.71 0.30
N GLN A 18 4.95 4.83 -0.18
CA GLN A 18 4.78 5.11 -1.60
C GLN A 18 6.10 5.38 -2.33
N ALA A 19 7.18 5.74 -1.61
CA ALA A 19 8.52 5.88 -2.19
C ALA A 19 9.08 4.54 -2.69
N ASP A 20 8.75 3.44 -2.01
CA ASP A 20 9.30 2.10 -2.30
C ASP A 20 8.25 1.14 -2.89
N CYS A 21 6.95 1.46 -2.80
CA CYS A 21 5.87 0.56 -3.18
C CYS A 21 4.78 1.26 -4.00
N ARG A 22 4.28 0.59 -5.04
CA ARG A 22 3.00 0.95 -5.67
C ARG A 22 1.86 0.56 -4.74
N VAL A 23 1.09 1.55 -4.28
CA VAL A 23 -0.09 1.32 -3.44
C VAL A 23 -1.35 1.43 -4.28
N VAL A 24 -2.14 0.35 -4.31
CA VAL A 24 -3.42 0.26 -5.03
C VAL A 24 -4.55 0.06 -4.03
N MET A 25 -5.62 0.84 -4.16
CA MET A 25 -6.77 0.85 -3.26
C MET A 25 -8.02 0.38 -3.99
N HIS A 26 -8.75 -0.56 -3.39
CA HIS A 26 -10.12 -0.86 -3.78
C HIS A 26 -11.08 -0.05 -2.89
N THR A 27 -11.95 0.74 -3.51
CA THR A 27 -12.92 1.59 -2.81
C THR A 27 -14.08 1.92 -3.73
N SER A 28 -15.27 2.11 -3.15
CA SER A 28 -16.49 2.54 -3.84
C SER A 28 -16.83 4.02 -3.62
N TYR A 29 -16.02 4.75 -2.84
CA TYR A 29 -16.36 6.10 -2.37
C TYR A 29 -15.40 7.20 -2.81
N LEU A 30 -14.29 6.84 -3.46
CA LEU A 30 -13.31 7.78 -3.99
C LEU A 30 -13.08 7.49 -5.47
N SER A 31 -13.08 8.54 -6.27
CA SER A 31 -12.71 8.47 -7.67
C SER A 31 -11.20 8.31 -7.86
N ASP A 32 -10.81 7.86 -9.05
CA ASP A 32 -9.40 7.76 -9.45
C ASP A 32 -8.68 9.11 -9.33
N ALA A 33 -9.36 10.21 -9.68
CA ALA A 33 -8.81 11.56 -9.60
C ALA A 33 -8.55 11.98 -8.14
N GLU A 34 -9.46 11.68 -7.21
CA GLU A 34 -9.27 11.96 -5.78
C GLU A 34 -8.12 11.15 -5.20
N LEU A 35 -8.04 9.84 -5.52
CA LEU A 35 -6.94 8.98 -5.08
C LEU A 35 -5.58 9.42 -5.64
N ALA A 36 -5.55 9.87 -6.90
CA ALA A 36 -4.34 10.37 -7.54
C ALA A 36 -3.75 11.60 -6.82
N THR A 37 -4.58 12.44 -6.19
CA THR A 37 -4.08 13.58 -5.36
C THR A 37 -3.25 13.12 -4.16
N ALA A 38 -3.43 11.87 -3.72
CA ALA A 38 -2.68 11.23 -2.65
C ALA A 38 -1.67 10.19 -3.16
N HIS A 39 -1.36 10.18 -4.46
CA HIS A 39 -0.47 9.19 -5.11
C HIS A 39 -0.93 7.73 -4.94
N LEU A 40 -2.23 7.50 -4.81
CA LEU A 40 -2.83 6.16 -4.73
C LEU A 40 -3.41 5.79 -6.11
N ALA A 41 -3.19 4.54 -6.52
CA ALA A 41 -3.91 3.96 -7.65
C ALA A 41 -5.21 3.30 -7.19
N GLN A 42 -6.22 3.25 -8.05
CA GLN A 42 -7.48 2.57 -7.78
C GLN A 42 -7.50 1.17 -8.42
N THR A 43 -8.31 0.26 -7.88
CA THR A 43 -8.74 -0.93 -8.60
C THR A 43 -10.20 -1.28 -8.36
N ALA A 44 -10.90 -1.68 -9.42
CA ALA A 44 -12.23 -2.27 -9.34
C ALA A 44 -12.20 -3.80 -9.09
N ASP A 45 -11.08 -4.46 -9.41
CA ASP A 45 -10.91 -5.91 -9.25
C ASP A 45 -9.55 -6.22 -8.62
N VAL A 46 -9.60 -6.57 -7.33
CA VAL A 46 -8.42 -6.94 -6.55
C VAL A 46 -7.75 -8.19 -7.12
N SER A 47 -8.51 -9.16 -7.61
CA SER A 47 -7.98 -10.44 -8.11
C SER A 47 -7.18 -10.22 -9.39
N ALA A 48 -7.72 -9.46 -10.34
CA ALA A 48 -7.02 -9.10 -11.57
C ALA A 48 -5.75 -8.30 -11.28
N THR A 49 -5.83 -7.32 -10.37
CA THR A 49 -4.70 -6.47 -9.99
C THR A 49 -3.56 -7.27 -9.35
N VAL A 50 -3.89 -8.22 -8.48
CA VAL A 50 -2.91 -9.09 -7.84
C VAL A 50 -2.25 -10.01 -8.87
N ALA A 51 -3.03 -10.57 -9.82
CA ALA A 51 -2.49 -11.41 -10.87
C ALA A 51 -1.49 -10.65 -11.77
N GLU A 52 -1.83 -9.42 -12.16
CA GLU A 52 -0.93 -8.54 -12.92
C GLU A 52 0.34 -8.19 -12.14
N ALA A 53 0.21 -7.86 -10.84
CA ALA A 53 1.33 -7.53 -9.98
C ALA A 53 2.30 -8.70 -9.80
N LEU A 54 1.78 -9.93 -9.61
CA LEU A 54 2.60 -11.13 -9.51
C LEU A 54 3.32 -11.43 -10.83
N ALA A 55 2.63 -11.30 -11.97
CA ALA A 55 3.23 -11.48 -13.29
C ALA A 55 4.37 -10.48 -13.54
N ALA A 56 4.18 -9.22 -13.16
CA ALA A 56 5.19 -8.17 -13.29
C ALA A 56 6.39 -8.36 -12.33
N ALA A 57 6.18 -8.92 -11.15
CA ALA A 57 7.22 -9.20 -10.17
C ALA A 57 8.12 -10.40 -10.52
N GLY A 58 7.66 -11.27 -11.44
CA GLY A 58 8.42 -12.40 -11.96
C GLY A 58 7.94 -13.77 -11.45
N PRO A 59 8.48 -14.87 -12.02
CA PRO A 59 7.96 -16.22 -11.80
C PRO A 59 8.06 -16.72 -10.35
N ASP A 60 9.02 -16.19 -9.57
CA ASP A 60 9.23 -16.56 -8.15
C ASP A 60 8.50 -15.63 -7.17
N ALA A 61 7.63 -14.73 -7.68
CA ALA A 61 6.88 -13.82 -6.83
C ALA A 61 5.96 -14.58 -5.87
N ARG A 62 5.88 -14.10 -4.63
CA ARG A 62 5.02 -14.65 -3.58
C ARG A 62 4.04 -13.61 -3.12
N LEU A 63 2.81 -14.05 -2.83
CA LEU A 63 1.76 -13.21 -2.27
C LEU A 63 1.68 -13.42 -0.76
N CYS A 64 1.70 -12.33 0.01
CA CYS A 64 1.32 -12.32 1.41
C CYS A 64 -0.07 -11.68 1.53
N VAL A 65 -0.99 -12.36 2.21
CA VAL A 65 -2.34 -11.86 2.48
C VAL A 65 -2.47 -11.61 3.98
N LEU A 66 -2.78 -10.37 4.35
CA LEU A 66 -2.97 -9.94 5.74
C LEU A 66 -4.42 -9.46 5.92
N PRO A 67 -5.36 -10.34 6.29
CA PRO A 67 -6.72 -9.93 6.61
C PRO A 67 -6.72 -9.00 7.84
N GLU A 68 -7.74 -8.14 7.93
CA GLU A 68 -7.90 -7.19 9.05
C GLU A 68 -6.63 -6.36 9.32
N GLY A 69 -6.06 -5.75 8.27
CA GLY A 69 -4.77 -5.05 8.31
C GLY A 69 -4.52 -4.18 9.56
N PRO A 70 -5.46 -3.32 10.01
CA PRO A 70 -5.29 -2.51 11.23
C PRO A 70 -5.14 -3.32 12.53
N GLN A 71 -5.61 -4.56 12.56
CA GLN A 71 -5.56 -5.46 13.71
C GLN A 71 -4.42 -6.49 13.61
N THR A 72 -3.75 -6.56 12.47
CA THR A 72 -2.68 -7.53 12.20
C THR A 72 -1.30 -6.90 12.36
N ILE A 73 -0.47 -7.48 13.25
CA ILE A 73 0.93 -7.08 13.44
C ILE A 73 1.84 -8.15 12.80
N PRO A 74 2.29 -7.98 11.55
CA PRO A 74 3.19 -8.93 10.93
C PRO A 74 4.60 -8.84 11.55
N TYR A 75 5.24 -9.98 11.75
CA TYR A 75 6.63 -10.07 12.18
C TYR A 75 7.44 -10.84 11.14
N VAL A 76 8.71 -10.50 11.02
CA VAL A 76 9.69 -11.27 10.23
C VAL A 76 10.45 -12.17 11.19
N ASP A 77 10.61 -13.45 10.83
CA ASP A 77 11.52 -14.32 11.58
C ASP A 77 12.96 -13.82 11.38
N GLY A 78 13.73 -13.74 12.47
CA GLY A 78 15.02 -13.05 12.54
C GLY A 78 16.15 -13.73 11.77
N THR A 79 15.88 -14.78 11.01
CA THR A 79 16.85 -15.41 10.12
C THR A 79 17.02 -14.58 8.85
N ARG A 80 17.81 -13.50 8.96
CA ARG A 80 18.48 -12.92 7.79
C ARG A 80 19.24 -14.04 7.09
N ARG A 81 18.86 -14.36 5.86
CA ARG A 81 19.80 -14.94 4.90
C ARG A 81 20.66 -13.83 4.32
#